data_AF-A0A935Z336-F1
#
_entry.id   AF-A0A935Z336-F1
#
_cell.length_a   1.000
_cell.length_b   1.000
_cell.length_c   1.000
_cell.angle_alpha   90.00
_cell.angle_beta   90.00
_cell.angle_gamma   90.00
#
_symmetry.space_group_name_H-M   'P 1'
#
loop_
_entity.id
_entity.type
_entity.pdbx_description
1 polymer ?
#
loop_
_entity_poly.entity_id
_entity_poly.type
_entity_poly.pdbx_seq_one_letter_code
_entity_poly.pdbx_strand_id
1 'polypeptide(L)'
;MRNRTLFKTKTSFRGVGLAAVAALLVGAGSSVTACETGTSADQAVVTSLTVRAADVTRSIGCGRRPGEVYKYVAVGRPVTENGLGNAEIGGLFDCFADATFVSPPLRSLTTYEVTVTLFDLRGYEAQAAAIDAALANVGALRDLPGSLGTLTCTGTVRDNVQAFAACKDPSGTVVPVVDASLDASDATSDSSLDASDATTDAHLDASDAATD
;
A
#
# COMPACT_ATOMS: atom_id res chain seq x y z
N MET A 1 -47.70 14.07 -27.30
CA MET A 1 -47.62 12.79 -28.04
C MET A 1 -46.22 12.65 -28.62
N ARG A 2 -45.28 11.95 -27.95
CA ARG A 2 -43.95 11.68 -28.50
C ARG A 2 -43.56 10.23 -28.20
N ASN A 3 -43.31 9.51 -29.29
CA ASN A 3 -43.07 8.07 -29.39
C ASN A 3 -41.85 7.64 -28.58
N ARG A 4 -42.03 6.63 -27.72
CA ARG A 4 -40.94 5.88 -27.09
C ARG A 4 -40.62 4.67 -27.97
N THR A 5 -39.49 4.70 -28.66
CA THR A 5 -38.95 3.52 -29.37
C THR A 5 -38.25 2.62 -28.36
N LEU A 6 -38.87 1.48 -28.11
CA LEU A 6 -38.53 0.47 -27.12
C LEU A 6 -37.67 -0.60 -27.81
N PHE A 7 -36.35 -0.47 -27.76
CA PHE A 7 -35.44 -1.49 -28.28
C PHE A 7 -35.27 -2.61 -27.25
N LYS A 8 -35.87 -3.76 -27.55
CA LYS A 8 -35.86 -4.97 -26.73
C LYS A 8 -34.87 -5.97 -27.35
N THR A 9 -33.59 -5.85 -27.03
CA THR A 9 -32.56 -6.77 -27.53
C THR A 9 -32.49 -7.99 -26.62
N LYS A 10 -33.10 -9.10 -27.07
CA LYS A 10 -33.15 -10.38 -26.39
C LYS A 10 -31.94 -11.21 -26.81
N THR A 11 -30.82 -11.10 -26.09
CA THR A 11 -29.63 -11.90 -26.38
C THR A 11 -29.65 -13.18 -25.54
N SER A 12 -29.98 -14.29 -26.21
CA SER A 12 -29.94 -15.64 -25.65
C SER A 12 -28.49 -16.13 -25.58
N PHE A 13 -27.93 -16.22 -24.39
CA PHE A 13 -26.65 -16.90 -24.17
C PHE A 13 -26.89 -18.39 -23.97
N ARG A 14 -26.52 -19.19 -24.98
CA ARG A 14 -26.49 -20.64 -24.92
C ARG A 14 -25.30 -21.07 -24.07
N GLY A 15 -25.57 -21.95 -23.11
CA GLY A 15 -24.57 -22.61 -22.29
C GLY A 15 -23.58 -23.43 -23.12
N VAL A 16 -22.31 -23.23 -22.79
CA VAL A 16 -21.15 -24.06 -23.11
C VAL A 16 -20.29 -23.92 -21.86
N GLY A 17 -19.78 -24.93 -21.18
CA GLY A 17 -19.74 -26.36 -21.34
C GLY A 17 -18.77 -26.79 -20.24
N LEU A 18 -19.25 -27.64 -19.33
CA LEU A 18 -18.47 -28.20 -18.23
C LEU A 18 -17.38 -29.09 -18.83
N ALA A 19 -16.11 -28.72 -18.72
CA ALA A 19 -14.99 -29.58 -19.09
C ALA A 19 -13.90 -29.50 -18.03
N ALA A 20 -13.78 -30.59 -17.28
CA ALA A 20 -12.68 -30.91 -16.39
C ALA A 20 -11.36 -30.93 -17.16
N VAL A 21 -10.32 -30.28 -16.64
CA VAL A 21 -8.94 -30.54 -17.08
C VAL A 21 -8.06 -30.82 -15.87
N ALA A 22 -7.54 -32.04 -15.94
CA ALA A 22 -6.64 -32.77 -15.07
C ALA A 22 -5.55 -31.97 -14.35
N ALA A 23 -5.33 -32.40 -13.11
CA ALA A 23 -4.10 -32.23 -12.36
C ALA A 23 -2.88 -32.77 -13.13
N LEU A 24 -1.83 -31.96 -13.22
CA LEU A 24 -0.49 -32.38 -13.58
C LEU A 24 0.45 -31.98 -12.43
N LEU A 25 0.65 -32.96 -11.55
CA LEU A 25 1.81 -33.10 -10.69
C LEU A 25 3.03 -33.50 -11.54
N VAL A 26 4.23 -33.22 -11.00
CA VAL A 26 5.58 -33.69 -11.38
C VAL A 26 6.47 -32.62 -12.00
N GLY A 27 7.52 -32.24 -11.25
CA GLY A 27 8.65 -31.50 -11.79
C GLY A 27 9.48 -30.73 -10.78
N ALA A 28 9.84 -31.32 -9.63
CA ALA A 28 10.87 -30.76 -8.75
C ALA A 28 12.26 -30.94 -9.40
N GLY A 29 12.60 -30.02 -10.31
CA GLY A 29 13.93 -29.86 -10.86
C GLY A 29 14.57 -28.63 -10.24
N SER A 30 15.29 -28.80 -9.14
CA SER A 30 16.11 -27.76 -8.53
C SER A 30 17.34 -27.51 -9.39
N SER A 31 17.19 -26.79 -10.51
CA SER A 31 18.32 -26.13 -11.15
C SER A 31 18.76 -24.99 -10.24
N VAL A 32 19.85 -25.21 -9.50
CA VAL A 32 20.67 -24.15 -8.93
C VAL A 32 21.31 -23.39 -10.08
N THR A 33 20.54 -22.48 -10.67
CA THR A 33 21.02 -21.52 -11.64
C THR A 33 22.10 -20.71 -10.95
N ALA A 34 23.33 -20.80 -11.48
CA ALA A 34 24.47 -20.03 -11.01
C ALA A 34 24.03 -18.56 -10.86
N CYS A 35 24.25 -18.02 -9.66
CA CYS A 35 24.08 -16.62 -9.37
C CYS A 35 25.05 -15.87 -10.29
N GLU A 36 24.56 -15.32 -11.40
CA GLU A 36 25.35 -14.34 -12.13
C GLU A 36 25.64 -13.24 -11.12
N THR A 37 26.92 -13.04 -10.80
CA THR A 37 27.43 -11.80 -10.25
C THR A 37 27.25 -10.73 -11.32
N GLY A 38 25.99 -10.42 -11.63
CA GLY A 38 25.61 -9.24 -12.37
C GLY A 38 26.10 -8.08 -11.53
N THR A 39 27.07 -7.35 -12.08
CA THR A 39 27.45 -6.03 -11.60
C THR A 39 26.15 -5.30 -11.30
N SER A 40 25.98 -4.79 -10.08
CA SER A 40 24.81 -4.00 -9.67
C SER A 40 24.69 -2.81 -10.62
N ALA A 41 24.02 -3.02 -11.76
CA ALA A 41 23.61 -1.96 -12.64
C ALA A 41 22.72 -1.08 -11.77
N ASP A 42 23.08 0.20 -11.67
CA ASP A 42 22.35 1.25 -10.96
C ASP A 42 20.88 0.87 -10.80
N GLN A 43 20.51 0.33 -9.64
CA GLN A 43 19.11 0.17 -9.31
C GLN A 43 18.60 1.59 -9.18
N ALA A 44 17.94 2.07 -10.24
CA ALA A 44 17.29 3.37 -10.23
C ALA A 44 16.43 3.40 -8.98
N VAL A 45 16.82 4.23 -8.00
CA VAL A 45 16.18 4.18 -6.69
C VAL A 45 14.74 4.63 -6.89
N VAL A 46 13.82 3.70 -6.65
CA VAL A 46 12.42 3.87 -7.00
C VAL A 46 11.76 4.72 -5.93
N THR A 47 11.52 5.99 -6.24
CA THR A 47 10.67 6.83 -5.41
C THR A 47 9.23 6.34 -5.52
N SER A 48 8.55 6.15 -4.40
CA SER A 48 7.15 5.69 -4.40
C SER A 48 6.29 6.43 -3.39
N LEU A 49 5.01 6.59 -3.71
CA LEU A 49 3.99 7.08 -2.80
C LEU A 49 2.96 5.98 -2.59
N THR A 50 2.78 5.53 -1.35
CA THR A 50 1.84 4.47 -1.02
C THR A 50 0.69 4.99 -0.17
N VAL A 51 -0.54 4.71 -0.57
CA VAL A 51 -1.75 4.83 0.26
C VAL A 51 -2.08 3.45 0.78
N ARG A 52 -2.10 3.28 2.11
CA ARG A 52 -2.38 1.96 2.69
C ARG A 52 -3.87 1.62 2.62
N ALA A 53 -4.17 0.41 2.19
CA ALA A 53 -5.53 -0.13 2.16
C ALA A 53 -6.19 -0.11 3.54
N ALA A 54 -5.41 -0.34 4.60
CA ALA A 54 -5.88 -0.29 5.98
C ALA A 54 -6.41 1.10 6.37
N ASP A 55 -5.79 2.18 5.88
CA ASP A 55 -6.24 3.55 6.17
C ASP A 55 -7.51 3.89 5.38
N VAL A 56 -7.62 3.38 4.14
CA VAL A 56 -8.79 3.55 3.28
C VAL A 56 -10.02 2.80 3.81
N THR A 57 -9.82 1.61 4.37
CA THR A 57 -10.91 0.69 4.73
C THR A 57 -11.25 0.68 6.22
N ARG A 58 -10.54 1.46 7.04
CA ARG A 58 -10.63 1.42 8.51
C ARG A 58 -12.04 1.53 9.09
N SER A 59 -12.87 2.40 8.53
CA SER A 59 -14.22 2.70 9.05
C SER A 59 -15.36 1.99 8.30
N ILE A 60 -15.07 1.40 7.14
CA ILE A 60 -16.09 0.85 6.21
C ILE A 60 -15.93 -0.66 6.06
N GLY A 61 -14.72 -1.18 6.19
CA GLY A 61 -14.37 -2.56 5.89
C GLY A 61 -14.05 -2.80 4.40
N CYS A 62 -13.41 -3.94 4.12
CA CYS A 62 -13.06 -4.41 2.79
C CYS A 62 -13.81 -5.71 2.50
N GLY A 63 -14.57 -5.75 1.40
CA GLY A 63 -15.34 -6.92 1.05
C GLY A 63 -16.31 -6.71 -0.10
N ARG A 64 -17.30 -7.60 -0.19
CA ARG A 64 -18.30 -7.62 -1.28
C ARG A 64 -19.72 -7.39 -0.76
N ARG A 65 -19.90 -7.21 0.55
CA ARG A 65 -21.23 -6.94 1.10
C ARG A 65 -21.65 -5.50 0.79
N PRO A 66 -22.96 -5.22 0.72
CA PRO A 66 -23.44 -3.84 0.60
C PRO A 66 -22.87 -2.97 1.73
N GLY A 67 -22.29 -1.83 1.36
CA GLY A 67 -21.68 -0.91 2.32
C GLY A 67 -20.22 -1.22 2.68
N GLU A 68 -19.60 -2.29 2.18
CA GLU A 68 -18.15 -2.54 2.31
C GLU A 68 -17.42 -2.02 1.05
N VAL A 69 -16.17 -1.57 1.20
CA VAL A 69 -15.34 -1.17 0.05
C VAL A 69 -14.98 -2.43 -0.75
N TYR A 70 -15.33 -2.47 -2.04
CA TYR A 70 -14.95 -3.54 -2.96
C TYR A 70 -13.69 -3.18 -3.75
N LYS A 71 -13.71 -1.99 -4.36
CA LYS A 71 -12.60 -1.40 -5.11
C LYS A 71 -12.56 0.09 -4.84
N TYR A 72 -11.40 0.70 -5.05
CA TYR A 72 -11.25 2.13 -4.93
C TYR A 72 -10.36 2.69 -6.04
N VAL A 73 -10.63 3.91 -6.44
CA VAL A 73 -9.80 4.67 -7.37
C VAL A 73 -9.01 5.68 -6.55
N ALA A 74 -7.70 5.74 -6.74
CA ALA A 74 -6.85 6.72 -6.10
C ALA A 74 -6.21 7.61 -7.17
N VAL A 75 -6.27 8.94 -6.99
CA VAL A 75 -5.75 9.93 -7.93
C VAL A 75 -4.92 10.96 -7.17
N GLY A 76 -3.64 11.06 -7.49
CA GLY A 76 -2.72 12.02 -6.88
C GLY A 76 -2.52 13.27 -7.73
N ARG A 77 -2.54 14.43 -7.05
CA ARG A 77 -2.26 15.75 -7.62
C ARG A 77 -1.14 16.40 -6.81
N PRO A 78 -0.11 16.98 -7.44
CA PRO A 78 0.90 17.72 -6.72
C PRO A 78 0.28 19.00 -6.15
N VAL A 79 0.63 19.33 -4.91
CA VAL A 79 0.32 20.62 -4.29
C VAL A 79 1.37 21.61 -4.78
N THR A 80 0.90 22.69 -5.41
CA THR A 80 1.73 23.79 -5.92
C THR A 80 1.40 25.07 -5.17
N GLU A 81 2.20 26.13 -5.39
CA GLU A 81 1.94 27.46 -4.84
C GLU A 81 0.56 28.02 -5.26
N ASN A 82 0.07 27.63 -6.43
CA ASN A 82 -1.23 28.04 -6.97
C ASN A 82 -2.38 27.09 -6.57
N GLY A 83 -2.15 26.19 -5.62
CA GLY A 83 -3.09 25.14 -5.21
C GLY A 83 -2.80 23.80 -5.89
N LEU A 84 -3.83 22.97 -6.09
CA LEU A 84 -3.65 21.63 -6.64
C LEU A 84 -3.36 21.66 -8.15
N GLY A 85 -2.27 21.02 -8.57
CA GLY A 85 -1.89 20.85 -9.97
C GLY A 85 -2.80 19.88 -10.74
N ASN A 86 -2.37 19.44 -11.92
CA ASN A 86 -3.10 18.44 -12.70
C ASN A 86 -3.02 17.06 -12.03
N ALA A 87 -3.93 16.16 -12.37
CA ALA A 87 -3.83 14.76 -11.95
C ALA A 87 -2.70 14.09 -12.73
N GLU A 88 -1.68 13.62 -12.02
CA GLU A 88 -0.46 13.07 -12.62
C GLU A 88 -0.33 11.57 -12.40
N ILE A 89 -0.85 11.08 -11.27
CA ILE A 89 -0.82 9.67 -10.90
C ILE A 89 -2.23 9.20 -10.57
N GLY A 90 -2.58 7.99 -10.96
CA GLY A 90 -3.86 7.42 -10.57
C GLY A 90 -4.03 5.98 -11.02
N GLY A 91 -4.96 5.27 -10.38
CA GLY A 91 -5.23 3.87 -10.68
C GLY A 91 -6.46 3.34 -9.95
N LEU A 92 -6.84 2.11 -10.31
CA LEU A 92 -7.90 1.33 -9.68
C LEU A 92 -7.25 0.21 -8.86
N PHE A 93 -7.63 0.11 -7.60
CA PHE A 93 -7.05 -0.83 -6.64
C PHE A 93 -8.15 -1.63 -5.95
N ASP A 94 -7.81 -2.86 -5.56
CA ASP A 94 -8.69 -3.70 -4.74
C ASP A 94 -8.65 -3.25 -3.28
N CYS A 95 -9.74 -3.45 -2.52
CA CYS A 95 -9.84 -2.96 -1.15
C CYS A 95 -8.78 -3.50 -0.17
N PHE A 96 -8.07 -4.58 -0.51
CA PHE A 96 -7.00 -5.17 0.29
C PHE A 96 -5.60 -4.85 -0.24
N ALA A 97 -5.50 -4.23 -1.42
CA ALA A 97 -4.23 -3.89 -2.04
C ALA A 97 -3.91 -2.42 -1.73
N ASP A 98 -2.66 -2.15 -1.36
CA ASP A 98 -2.18 -0.78 -1.19
C ASP A 98 -2.08 -0.08 -2.56
N ALA A 99 -2.42 1.21 -2.61
CA ALA A 99 -2.24 2.00 -3.81
C ALA A 99 -0.82 2.56 -3.82
N THR A 100 0.08 1.89 -4.53
CA THR A 100 1.46 2.32 -4.72
C THR A 100 1.64 2.98 -6.07
N PHE A 101 2.09 4.24 -6.04
CA PHE A 101 2.48 5.00 -7.22
C PHE A 101 4.00 4.99 -7.33
N VAL A 102 4.50 4.40 -8.42
CA VAL A 102 5.93 4.23 -8.68
C VAL A 102 6.44 5.35 -9.57
N SER A 103 7.56 5.97 -9.19
CA SER A 103 8.22 7.06 -9.91
C SER A 103 7.25 8.19 -10.27
N PRO A 104 6.56 8.79 -9.29
CA PRO A 104 5.76 9.99 -9.57
C PRO A 104 6.66 11.09 -10.15
N PRO A 105 6.15 12.03 -10.95
CA PRO A 105 6.96 13.14 -11.44
C PRO A 105 7.54 13.94 -10.27
N LEU A 106 8.86 13.94 -10.11
CA LEU A 106 9.55 14.64 -9.02
C LEU A 106 10.17 15.93 -9.53
N ARG A 107 10.05 16.99 -8.71
CA ARG A 107 10.75 18.26 -8.90
C ARG A 107 11.81 18.51 -7.81
N SER A 108 11.76 17.77 -6.69
CA SER A 108 12.74 17.69 -5.56
C SER A 108 12.05 17.20 -4.28
N LEU A 109 11.10 18.00 -3.78
CA LEU A 109 10.22 17.72 -2.64
C LEU A 109 8.81 18.10 -3.06
N THR A 110 7.93 17.12 -3.20
CA THR A 110 6.58 17.38 -3.71
C THR A 110 5.56 16.75 -2.78
N THR A 111 4.67 17.58 -2.25
CA THR A 111 3.50 17.11 -1.52
C THR A 111 2.43 16.73 -2.53
N TYR A 112 1.88 15.55 -2.39
CA TYR A 112 0.76 15.06 -3.17
C TYR A 112 -0.50 15.04 -2.30
N GLU A 113 -1.59 15.53 -2.86
CA GLU A 113 -2.93 15.26 -2.37
C GLU A 113 -3.52 14.13 -3.23
N VAL A 114 -3.88 13.03 -2.59
CA VAL A 114 -4.47 11.84 -3.20
C VAL A 114 -5.94 11.79 -2.85
N THR A 115 -6.80 11.95 -3.85
CA THR A 115 -8.24 11.72 -3.71
C THR A 115 -8.53 10.25 -3.93
N VAL A 116 -9.18 9.61 -2.96
CA VAL A 116 -9.55 8.19 -3.01
C VAL A 116 -11.07 8.07 -3.10
N THR A 117 -11.57 7.63 -4.25
CA THR A 117 -12.99 7.41 -4.51
C THR A 117 -13.36 5.96 -4.23
N LEU A 118 -14.33 5.74 -3.35
CA LEU A 118 -14.69 4.43 -2.83
C LEU A 118 -15.92 3.85 -3.53
N PHE A 119 -15.85 2.57 -3.88
CA PHE A 119 -16.94 1.85 -4.51
C PHE A 119 -17.29 0.56 -3.74
N ASP A 120 -18.58 0.39 -3.45
CA ASP A 120 -19.15 -0.92 -3.16
C ASP A 120 -19.28 -1.76 -4.45
N LEU A 121 -19.59 -3.05 -4.32
CA LEU A 121 -19.70 -3.95 -5.48
C LEU A 121 -20.70 -3.45 -6.53
N ARG A 122 -21.89 -3.02 -6.08
CA ARG A 122 -22.97 -2.59 -6.99
C ARG A 122 -22.63 -1.27 -7.68
N GLY A 123 -22.05 -0.32 -6.95
CA GLY A 123 -21.61 0.96 -7.49
C GLY A 123 -20.48 0.80 -8.51
N TYR A 124 -19.52 -0.10 -8.22
CA TYR A 124 -18.46 -0.46 -9.15
C TYR A 124 -19.03 -1.08 -10.44
N GLU A 125 -19.87 -2.10 -10.34
CA GLU A 125 -20.46 -2.76 -11.51
C GLU A 125 -21.29 -1.81 -12.38
N ALA A 126 -21.99 -0.86 -11.76
CA ALA A 126 -22.75 0.18 -12.47
C ALA A 126 -21.85 1.15 -13.24
N GLN A 127 -20.60 1.34 -12.80
CA GLN A 127 -19.65 2.30 -13.38
C GLN A 127 -18.46 1.64 -14.08
N ALA A 128 -18.39 0.30 -14.15
CA ALA A 128 -17.21 -0.43 -14.60
C ALA A 128 -16.70 0.05 -15.97
N ALA A 129 -17.61 0.30 -16.93
CA ALA A 129 -17.25 0.81 -18.25
C ALA A 129 -16.70 2.25 -18.22
N ALA A 130 -17.22 3.11 -17.33
CA ALA A 130 -16.73 4.48 -17.16
C ALA A 130 -15.36 4.49 -16.47
N ILE A 131 -15.17 3.62 -15.47
CA ILE A 131 -13.89 3.43 -14.79
C ILE A 131 -12.83 2.94 -15.78
N ASP A 132 -13.15 1.91 -16.58
CA ASP A 132 -12.23 1.35 -17.58
C ASP A 132 -11.81 2.41 -18.62
N ALA A 133 -12.77 3.19 -19.13
CA ALA A 133 -12.48 4.30 -20.03
C ALA A 133 -11.64 5.40 -19.35
N ALA A 134 -11.88 5.68 -18.07
CA ALA A 134 -11.15 6.69 -17.31
C ALA A 134 -9.72 6.25 -16.97
N LEU A 135 -9.41 4.94 -16.88
CA LEU A 135 -8.05 4.46 -16.63
C LEU A 135 -7.07 4.87 -17.75
N ALA A 136 -7.56 5.13 -18.97
CA ALA A 136 -6.74 5.67 -20.05
C ALA A 136 -6.40 7.17 -19.89
N ASN A 137 -7.08 7.88 -18.98
CA ASN A 137 -6.88 9.30 -18.70
C ASN A 137 -7.05 9.58 -17.21
N VAL A 138 -5.93 9.66 -16.49
CA VAL A 138 -5.89 9.89 -15.03
C VAL A 138 -6.75 11.08 -14.58
N GLY A 139 -6.87 12.14 -15.39
CA GLY A 139 -7.73 13.28 -15.08
C GLY A 139 -9.23 12.93 -14.99
N ALA A 140 -9.69 11.97 -15.81
CA ALA A 140 -11.08 11.52 -15.83
C ALA A 140 -11.44 10.66 -14.61
N LEU A 141 -10.47 9.97 -14.01
CA LEU A 141 -10.69 9.16 -12.79
C LEU A 141 -11.18 10.01 -11.62
N ARG A 142 -10.76 11.28 -11.55
CA ARG A 142 -11.16 12.23 -10.49
C ARG A 142 -12.65 12.54 -10.52
N ASP A 143 -13.25 12.57 -11.70
CA ASP A 143 -14.62 13.02 -11.89
C ASP A 143 -15.64 11.88 -11.71
N LEU A 144 -15.16 10.68 -11.35
CA LEU A 144 -16.01 9.51 -11.07
C LEU A 144 -16.75 9.68 -9.73
N PRO A 145 -18.09 9.50 -9.71
CA PRO A 145 -18.84 9.55 -8.47
C PRO A 145 -18.68 8.25 -7.66
N GLY A 146 -18.06 8.32 -6.47
CA GLY A 146 -17.96 7.18 -5.56
C GLY A 146 -19.31 6.80 -4.94
N SER A 147 -19.62 5.51 -4.85
CA SER A 147 -20.85 5.06 -4.21
C SER A 147 -20.79 5.12 -2.68
N LEU A 148 -19.59 5.07 -2.11
CA LEU A 148 -19.33 5.16 -0.67
C LEU A 148 -18.68 6.49 -0.26
N GLY A 149 -18.51 7.42 -1.22
CA GLY A 149 -17.89 8.72 -1.00
C GLY A 149 -16.42 8.80 -1.41
N THR A 150 -15.74 9.83 -0.90
CA THR A 150 -14.35 10.16 -1.22
C THR A 150 -13.56 10.44 0.06
N LEU A 151 -12.31 9.99 0.11
CA LEU A 151 -11.33 10.31 1.14
C LEU A 151 -10.20 11.15 0.53
N THR A 152 -9.58 12.00 1.35
CA THR A 152 -8.40 12.76 0.94
C THR A 152 -7.21 12.33 1.77
N CYS A 153 -6.15 11.91 1.10
CA CYS A 153 -4.89 11.52 1.71
C CYS A 153 -3.78 12.47 1.28
N THR A 154 -2.84 12.76 2.17
CA THR A 154 -1.72 13.66 1.86
C THR A 154 -0.40 12.99 2.20
N GLY A 155 0.57 13.05 1.29
CA GLY A 155 1.91 12.53 1.50
C GLY A 155 2.96 13.39 0.84
N THR A 156 4.13 13.53 1.45
CA THR A 156 5.25 14.27 0.88
C THR A 156 6.29 13.31 0.35
N VAL A 157 6.58 13.40 -0.94
CA VAL A 157 7.53 12.54 -1.64
C VAL A 157 8.87 13.25 -1.73
N ARG A 158 9.94 12.50 -1.46
CA ARG A 158 11.34 12.91 -1.59
C ARG A 158 12.04 11.97 -2.56
N ASP A 159 13.02 12.49 -3.29
CA ASP A 159 13.87 11.67 -4.15
C ASP A 159 14.46 10.49 -3.36
N ASN A 160 14.35 9.31 -3.95
CA ASN A 160 14.94 8.06 -3.46
C ASN A 160 14.36 7.54 -2.13
N VAL A 161 13.14 7.96 -1.76
CA VAL A 161 12.47 7.55 -0.53
C VAL A 161 11.05 7.04 -0.82
N GLN A 162 10.64 5.98 -0.13
CA GLN A 162 9.25 5.57 -0.09
C GLN A 162 8.47 6.47 0.89
N ALA A 163 7.45 7.14 0.39
CA ALA A 163 6.56 7.97 1.18
C ALA A 163 5.20 7.28 1.38
N PHE A 164 4.58 7.55 2.54
CA PHE A 164 3.22 7.11 2.84
C PHE A 164 2.28 8.32 2.86
N ALA A 165 1.11 8.16 2.25
CA ALA A 165 0.05 9.16 2.33
C ALA A 165 -0.85 8.88 3.54
N ALA A 166 -1.03 9.87 4.41
CA ALA A 166 -1.94 9.80 5.54
C ALA A 166 -3.35 10.23 5.09
N CYS A 167 -4.34 9.37 5.26
CA CYS A 167 -5.73 9.67 4.94
C CYS A 167 -6.43 10.38 6.08
N LYS A 168 -7.19 11.43 5.76
CA LYS A 168 -8.14 12.04 6.69
C LYS A 168 -9.48 11.35 6.55
N ASP A 169 -10.14 11.17 7.69
CA ASP A 169 -11.53 10.74 7.69
C ASP A 169 -12.43 11.89 7.18
N PRO A 170 -13.71 11.61 6.83
CA PRO A 170 -14.62 12.67 6.37
C PRO A 170 -14.97 13.68 7.48
N SER A 171 -14.65 13.40 8.75
CA SER A 171 -14.78 14.37 9.86
C SER A 171 -13.61 15.35 9.94
N GLY A 172 -12.57 15.16 9.11
CA GLY A 172 -11.35 15.96 9.10
C GLY A 172 -10.33 15.54 10.17
N THR A 173 -10.62 14.49 10.94
CA THR A 173 -9.71 13.89 11.91
C THR A 173 -8.61 13.17 11.16
N VAL A 174 -7.36 13.63 11.34
CA VAL A 174 -6.18 12.92 10.85
C VAL A 174 -6.08 11.62 11.62
N VAL A 175 -6.24 10.50 10.92
CA VAL A 175 -6.03 9.19 11.52
C VAL A 175 -4.52 9.03 11.70
N PRO A 176 -4.00 8.86 12.93
CA PRO A 176 -2.57 8.70 13.12
C PRO A 176 -2.12 7.46 12.36
N VAL A 177 -1.16 7.67 11.47
CA VAL A 177 -0.37 6.62 10.84
C VAL A 177 0.39 5.95 11.99
N VAL A 178 -0.18 4.88 12.53
CA VAL A 178 0.60 3.92 13.32
C VAL A 178 1.48 3.22 12.31
N ASP A 179 2.64 3.81 12.06
CA ASP A 179 3.72 3.12 11.36
C ASP A 179 4.03 1.87 12.19
N ALA A 180 3.74 0.70 11.64
CA ALA A 180 4.17 -0.58 12.22
C ALA A 180 5.69 -0.79 12.05
N SER A 181 6.42 0.27 11.73
CA SER A 181 7.82 0.26 11.35
C SER A 181 8.65 1.04 12.38
N LEU A 182 9.43 0.25 13.12
CA LEU A 182 10.68 0.62 13.78
C LEU A 182 10.55 1.33 15.13
N ASP A 183 10.09 0.57 16.12
CA ASP A 183 10.80 0.58 17.40
C ASP A 183 12.19 -0.07 17.20
N ALA A 184 13.09 0.66 16.54
CA ALA A 184 14.51 0.31 16.46
C ALA A 184 15.26 0.73 17.74
N SER A 185 14.53 1.14 18.78
CA SER A 185 15.09 1.58 20.07
C SER A 185 15.42 0.41 20.99
N ASP A 186 14.94 -0.81 20.70
CA ASP A 186 15.17 -2.00 21.55
C ASP A 186 16.36 -2.88 21.08
N ALA A 187 17.25 -2.37 20.22
CA ALA A 187 18.46 -3.09 19.80
C ALA A 187 19.69 -2.84 20.71
N THR A 188 19.52 -2.39 21.95
CA THR A 188 20.66 -2.23 22.91
C THR A 188 20.44 -2.86 24.28
N SER A 189 19.52 -3.82 24.41
CA SER A 189 19.36 -4.60 25.64
C SER A 189 19.69 -6.05 25.34
N ASP A 190 20.93 -6.44 25.61
CA ASP A 190 21.41 -7.81 25.90
C ASP A 190 22.72 -8.15 25.19
N SER A 191 23.78 -7.44 25.59
CA SER A 191 25.14 -7.98 25.52
C SER A 191 25.92 -7.63 26.79
N SER A 192 25.37 -7.96 27.96
CA SER A 192 26.22 -8.31 29.10
C SER A 192 26.62 -9.77 28.92
N LEU A 193 27.59 -9.97 28.03
CA LEU A 193 28.30 -11.23 27.90
C LEU A 193 28.99 -11.51 29.23
N ASP A 194 28.55 -12.63 29.79
CA ASP A 194 29.21 -13.49 30.76
C ASP A 194 30.75 -13.52 30.54
N ALA A 195 31.48 -12.81 31.39
CA ALA A 195 32.91 -12.99 31.57
C ALA A 195 33.12 -13.69 32.93
N SER A 196 32.95 -15.00 32.88
CA SER A 196 33.40 -15.95 33.88
C SER A 196 34.93 -15.89 34.02
N ASP A 197 35.46 -14.93 34.79
CA ASP A 197 36.86 -14.97 35.22
C ASP A 197 37.00 -15.79 36.50
N ALA A 198 37.20 -17.09 36.27
CA ALA A 198 37.81 -18.00 37.22
C ALA A 198 39.35 -17.82 37.18
N THR A 199 39.90 -17.17 38.21
CA THR A 199 41.28 -17.36 38.68
C THR A 199 41.21 -17.24 40.21
N THR A 200 41.19 -18.33 40.97
CA THR A 200 42.31 -19.22 41.30
C THR A 200 43.45 -18.49 42.04
N ASP A 201 43.66 -18.97 43.26
CA ASP A 201 44.86 -18.95 44.08
C ASP A 201 45.17 -17.76 45.02
N ALA A 202 45.03 -18.14 46.30
CA ALA A 202 46.04 -18.03 47.35
C ALA A 202 46.38 -16.64 47.88
N HIS A 203 46.39 -16.50 49.20
CA HIS A 203 47.60 -16.71 50.01
C HIS A 203 47.52 -15.88 51.32
N LEU A 204 47.77 -16.56 52.46
CA LEU A 204 48.24 -16.07 53.77
C LEU A 204 47.26 -15.24 54.63
N ASP A 205 46.81 -15.70 55.79
CA ASP A 205 47.56 -16.12 56.99
C ASP A 205 48.33 -14.96 57.64
N ALA A 206 47.76 -14.40 58.71
CA ALA A 206 48.48 -13.72 59.78
C ALA A 206 47.53 -13.45 60.96
N SER A 207 47.50 -14.41 61.87
CA SER A 207 47.14 -14.25 63.28
C SER A 207 48.13 -13.32 64.01
N ASP A 208 47.64 -12.71 65.08
CA ASP A 208 48.39 -12.30 66.30
C ASP A 208 49.37 -11.12 66.24
N ALA A 209 49.10 -10.08 67.06
CA ALA A 209 49.79 -9.84 68.34
C ALA A 209 49.76 -8.35 68.76
N ALA A 210 49.65 -8.15 70.07
CA ALA A 210 49.53 -6.90 70.80
C ALA A 210 50.81 -6.05 70.87
N THR A 211 50.65 -4.76 71.19
CA THR A 211 51.43 -3.82 72.05
C THR A 211 50.99 -2.39 71.68
N ASP A 212 50.77 -1.42 72.55
CA ASP A 212 51.30 -1.11 73.89
C ASP A 212 50.21 -0.34 74.69
#